data_AF-A0AB37T347-F1
#
_entry.id   AF-A0AB37T347-F1
#
_cell.length_a   1.000
_cell.length_b   1.000
_cell.length_c   1.000
_cell.angle_alpha   90.00
_cell.angle_beta   90.00
_cell.angle_gamma   90.00
#
_symmetry.space_group_name_H-M   'P 1'
#
loop_
_entity.id
_entity.type
_entity.pdbx_description
1 polymer ?
#
loop_
_entity_poly.entity_id
_entity_poly.type
_entity_poly.pdbx_seq_one_letter_code
_entity_poly.pdbx_strand_id
1 'polypeptide(L)'
;MKSLAVLPAAFAIVLLSGCGADPAPAAAPAPSSPAAASASAGTPCGEVAGLQGAKNKVVAHGKTDCAEATQVLTDYFTKLTPAEAASPQGPGPVVIGAWTCGSGPNDPVTSCSTEDERQIEATRS
;
A
#
# COMPACT_ATOMS: atom_id res chain seq x y z
N MET A 1 -39.71 28.37 -14.64
CA MET A 1 -39.91 29.58 -15.48
C MET A 1 -38.56 30.30 -15.58
N LYS A 2 -38.22 30.74 -16.80
CA LYS A 2 -36.98 31.43 -17.20
C LYS A 2 -36.83 32.79 -16.50
N SER A 3 -35.58 33.23 -16.28
CA SER A 3 -35.07 34.62 -16.43
C SER A 3 -33.56 34.62 -16.11
N LEU A 4 -32.65 34.70 -17.11
CA LEU A 4 -32.03 35.91 -17.70
C LEU A 4 -31.07 36.62 -16.71
N ALA A 5 -29.76 36.42 -16.81
CA ALA A 5 -28.80 37.13 -17.69
C ALA A 5 -28.14 38.33 -16.98
N VAL A 6 -26.81 38.47 -17.13
CA VAL A 6 -26.03 39.72 -17.33
C VAL A 6 -24.55 39.45 -16.97
N LEU A 7 -23.71 39.46 -18.00
CA LEU A 7 -22.27 39.71 -17.92
C LEU A 7 -22.05 41.24 -17.85
N PRO A 8 -20.90 41.69 -17.34
CA PRO A 8 -20.02 42.39 -18.28
C PRO A 8 -18.55 42.02 -18.15
N ALA A 9 -17.93 41.88 -19.32
CA ALA A 9 -16.49 41.90 -19.52
C ALA A 9 -15.97 43.34 -19.43
N ALA A 10 -14.79 43.54 -18.83
CA ALA A 10 -13.80 44.55 -19.22
C ALA A 10 -12.66 44.61 -18.20
N PHE A 11 -11.46 44.16 -18.58
CA PHE A 11 -10.20 44.79 -18.14
C PHE A 11 -9.10 44.47 -19.16
N ALA A 12 -8.86 45.44 -20.06
CA ALA A 12 -7.54 45.70 -20.64
C ALA A 12 -6.75 46.50 -19.57
N ILE A 13 -5.43 46.53 -19.45
CA ILE A 13 -4.41 46.88 -20.44
C ILE A 13 -3.05 46.33 -19.96
N VAL A 14 -2.27 45.94 -20.96
CA VAL A 14 -0.88 45.49 -20.99
C VAL A 14 0.12 46.59 -20.53
N LEU A 15 1.08 46.25 -19.67
CA LEU A 15 2.37 46.96 -19.57
C LEU A 15 3.51 45.93 -19.69
N LEU A 16 4.05 45.81 -20.91
CA LEU A 16 5.36 45.23 -21.17
C LEU A 16 6.44 46.25 -20.76
N SER A 17 7.32 45.84 -19.86
CA SER A 17 8.67 46.36 -19.72
C SER A 17 9.57 45.16 -19.49
N GLY A 18 10.29 44.75 -20.54
CA GLY A 18 11.18 43.59 -20.48
C GLY A 18 12.46 43.88 -19.72
N CYS A 19 13.04 42.85 -19.10
CA CYS A 19 14.40 42.40 -19.42
C CYS A 19 14.67 41.03 -18.79
N GLY A 20 14.82 40.02 -19.65
CA GLY A 20 15.77 38.90 -19.46
C GLY A 20 15.43 37.80 -18.46
N ALA A 21 14.73 36.76 -18.93
CA ALA A 21 15.23 35.38 -19.00
C ALA A 21 14.05 34.38 -19.00
N ASP A 22 13.77 33.79 -20.16
CA ASP A 22 13.07 32.51 -20.32
C ASP A 22 14.13 31.54 -20.90
N PRO A 23 14.27 30.29 -20.41
CA PRO A 23 13.26 29.28 -20.74
C PRO A 23 12.87 28.26 -19.65
N ALA A 24 11.64 27.73 -19.81
CA ALA A 24 11.26 26.30 -19.73
C ALA A 24 10.11 25.95 -18.74
N PRO A 25 9.27 24.95 -19.07
CA PRO A 25 7.83 24.94 -18.79
C PRO A 25 7.43 24.34 -17.42
N ALA A 26 6.19 24.65 -17.06
CA ALA A 26 5.41 24.17 -15.91
C ALA A 26 5.75 22.74 -15.43
N ALA A 27 6.12 22.63 -14.16
CA ALA A 27 5.90 21.42 -13.39
C ALA A 27 4.59 21.60 -12.61
N ALA A 28 3.59 20.77 -12.96
CA ALA A 28 2.42 20.49 -12.14
C ALA A 28 2.84 20.19 -10.68
N PRO A 29 1.97 20.41 -9.68
CA PRO A 29 2.26 19.97 -8.32
C PRO A 29 2.67 18.50 -8.38
N ALA A 30 3.84 18.20 -7.80
CA ALA A 30 4.32 16.83 -7.72
C ALA A 30 3.18 15.96 -7.17
N PRO A 31 2.87 14.80 -7.79
CA PRO A 31 1.96 13.86 -7.17
C PRO A 31 2.53 13.60 -5.78
N SER A 32 1.69 13.79 -4.76
CA SER A 32 1.96 13.29 -3.43
C SER A 32 2.46 11.85 -3.61
N SER A 33 3.77 11.63 -3.48
CA SER A 33 4.27 10.30 -3.18
C SER A 33 3.37 9.81 -2.06
N PRO A 34 2.81 8.59 -2.12
CA PRO A 34 2.27 8.03 -0.90
C PRO A 34 3.44 8.15 0.06
N ALA A 35 3.27 9.00 1.08
CA ALA A 35 4.16 8.99 2.21
C ALA A 35 4.32 7.51 2.49
N ALA A 36 5.55 6.99 2.42
CA ALA A 36 5.85 5.73 3.05
C ALA A 36 5.38 5.97 4.48
N ALA A 37 4.13 5.59 4.75
CA ALA A 37 3.49 5.75 6.03
C ALA A 37 4.52 5.13 6.94
N SER A 38 5.10 5.95 7.82
CA SER A 38 6.14 5.49 8.72
C SER A 38 5.50 4.31 9.42
N ALA A 39 5.86 3.10 8.96
CA ALA A 39 5.18 1.89 9.37
C ALA A 39 5.43 1.86 10.86
N SER A 40 4.36 2.11 11.64
CA SER A 40 4.42 2.12 13.08
C SER A 40 5.24 0.91 13.48
N ALA A 41 6.37 1.13 14.17
CA ALA A 41 7.34 0.07 14.43
C ALA A 41 6.59 -1.11 15.05
N GLY A 42 6.35 -2.14 14.24
CA GLY A 42 5.48 -3.23 14.61
C GLY A 42 6.13 -4.06 15.71
N THR A 43 5.34 -4.90 16.36
CA THR A 43 5.83 -5.80 17.40
C THR A 43 6.39 -7.07 16.74
N PRO A 44 7.68 -7.40 16.91
CA PRO A 44 8.24 -8.64 16.39
C PRO A 44 7.68 -9.84 17.15
N CYS A 45 7.09 -10.78 16.43
CA CYS A 45 6.36 -11.91 17.00
C CYS A 45 7.07 -13.27 16.82
N GLY A 46 8.29 -13.26 16.30
CA GLY A 46 9.09 -14.47 16.07
C GLY A 46 9.10 -14.88 14.60
N GLU A 47 9.23 -16.18 14.34
CA GLU A 47 9.36 -16.74 12.99
C GLU A 47 8.32 -17.84 12.78
N VAL A 48 7.75 -17.90 11.56
CA VAL A 48 6.87 -18.98 11.11
C VAL A 48 7.46 -19.65 9.87
N ALA A 49 7.17 -20.95 9.71
CA ALA A 49 7.47 -21.64 8.47
C ALA A 49 6.48 -21.18 7.39
N GLY A 50 6.98 -20.74 6.25
CA GLY A 50 6.19 -20.43 5.08
C GLY A 50 6.37 -21.45 3.97
N LEU A 51 6.05 -21.02 2.75
CA LEU A 51 6.15 -21.84 1.55
C LEU A 51 7.56 -22.45 1.40
N GLN A 52 7.59 -23.74 1.02
CA GLN A 52 8.82 -24.50 0.77
C GLN A 52 9.80 -24.54 1.96
N GLY A 53 9.31 -24.34 3.19
CA GLY A 53 10.13 -24.37 4.40
C GLY A 53 10.94 -23.10 4.64
N ALA A 54 10.69 -22.03 3.89
CA ALA A 54 11.29 -20.72 4.15
C ALA A 54 10.85 -20.19 5.51
N LYS A 55 11.76 -19.58 6.27
CA LYS A 55 11.42 -18.90 7.53
C LYS A 55 10.95 -17.49 7.21
N ASN A 56 9.88 -17.06 7.88
CA ASN A 56 9.35 -15.72 7.74
C ASN A 56 9.27 -15.06 9.11
N LYS A 57 9.94 -13.92 9.26
CA LYS A 57 9.88 -13.09 10.47
C LYS A 57 8.55 -12.37 10.53
N VAL A 58 7.81 -12.58 11.59
CA VAL A 58 6.47 -12.02 11.78
C VAL A 58 6.56 -10.73 12.57
N VAL A 59 5.86 -9.71 12.07
CA VAL A 59 5.69 -8.42 12.71
C VAL A 59 4.18 -8.13 12.78
N ALA A 60 3.68 -7.87 13.98
CA ALA A 60 2.29 -7.51 14.22
C ALA A 60 2.14 -5.99 14.38
N HIS A 61 1.14 -5.42 13.74
CA HIS A 61 0.79 -4.00 13.84
C HIS A 61 -0.61 -3.82 14.40
N GLY A 62 -0.86 -2.65 14.99
CA GLY A 62 -2.13 -2.34 15.64
C GLY A 62 -2.34 -3.15 16.92
N LYS A 63 -3.59 -3.54 17.18
CA LYS A 63 -3.99 -4.32 18.36
C LYS A 63 -3.94 -5.84 18.13
N THR A 64 -3.01 -6.29 17.28
CA THR A 64 -2.88 -7.70 16.93
C THR A 64 -1.94 -8.41 17.90
N ASP A 65 -2.41 -9.47 18.54
CA ASP A 65 -1.58 -10.32 19.39
C ASP A 65 -0.62 -11.18 18.56
N CYS A 66 0.59 -11.43 19.08
CA CYS A 66 1.57 -12.25 18.38
C CYS A 66 1.14 -13.71 18.14
N ALA A 67 0.33 -14.26 19.05
CA ALA A 67 -0.26 -15.59 18.87
C ALA A 67 -1.23 -15.61 17.69
N GLU A 68 -2.09 -14.58 17.56
CA GLU A 68 -2.99 -14.44 16.42
C GLU A 68 -2.19 -14.22 15.13
N ALA A 69 -1.19 -13.34 15.15
CA ALA A 69 -0.38 -13.02 13.98
C ALA A 69 0.34 -14.25 13.39
N THR A 70 0.98 -15.03 14.26
CA THR A 70 1.68 -16.25 13.87
C THR A 70 0.71 -17.34 13.40
N GLN A 71 -0.45 -17.47 14.04
CA GLN A 71 -1.48 -18.43 13.62
C GLN A 71 -2.06 -18.07 12.25
N VAL A 72 -2.44 -16.81 12.02
CA VAL A 72 -2.98 -16.34 10.73
C VAL A 72 -2.02 -16.60 9.59
N LEU A 73 -0.72 -16.31 9.79
CA LEU A 73 0.29 -16.59 8.77
C LEU A 73 0.52 -18.09 8.55
N THR A 74 0.49 -18.88 9.62
CA THR A 74 0.60 -20.34 9.51
C THR A 74 -0.57 -20.91 8.71
N ASP A 75 -1.79 -20.46 8.99
CA ASP A 75 -2.99 -20.84 8.24
C ASP A 75 -2.92 -20.38 6.78
N TYR A 76 -2.44 -19.16 6.53
CA TYR A 76 -2.20 -18.65 5.18
C TYR A 76 -1.27 -19.58 4.38
N PHE A 77 -0.07 -19.87 4.90
CA PHE A 77 0.89 -20.71 4.20
C PHE A 77 0.43 -22.17 4.09
N THR A 78 -0.41 -22.64 5.00
CA THR A 78 -1.02 -23.98 4.93
C THR A 78 -2.11 -24.06 3.85
N LYS A 79 -2.88 -22.98 3.66
CA LYS A 79 -3.91 -22.91 2.62
C LYS A 79 -3.35 -22.72 1.21
N LEU A 80 -2.21 -22.06 1.09
CA LEU A 80 -1.60 -21.81 -0.22
C LEU A 80 -1.26 -23.12 -0.92
N THR A 81 -1.77 -23.26 -2.13
CA THR A 81 -1.42 -24.36 -3.01
C THR A 81 -0.04 -24.13 -3.63
N PRO A 82 0.66 -25.21 -4.03
CA PRO A 82 1.92 -25.08 -4.78
C PRO A 82 1.79 -24.25 -6.07
N ALA A 83 0.60 -24.26 -6.69
CA ALA A 83 0.33 -23.49 -7.89
C ALA A 83 0.26 -21.98 -7.63
N GLU A 84 -0.36 -21.56 -6.52
CA GLU A 84 -0.40 -20.14 -6.11
C GLU A 84 0.99 -19.64 -5.69
N ALA A 85 1.76 -20.49 -5.00
CA ALA A 85 3.14 -20.21 -4.63
C ALA A 85 4.08 -20.02 -5.83
N ALA A 86 3.84 -20.76 -6.92
CA ALA A 86 4.60 -20.67 -8.17
C ALA A 86 4.03 -19.64 -9.15
N SER A 87 2.93 -18.98 -8.80
CA SER A 87 2.25 -18.04 -9.68
C SER A 87 3.13 -16.82 -9.95
N PRO A 88 3.28 -16.38 -11.21
CA PRO A 88 4.04 -15.19 -11.53
C PRO A 88 3.37 -13.91 -11.02
N GLN A 89 2.10 -13.95 -10.64
CA GLN A 89 1.39 -12.85 -9.99
C GLN A 89 1.58 -12.84 -8.46
N GLY A 90 2.27 -13.84 -7.90
CA GLY A 90 2.34 -14.08 -6.46
C GLY A 90 1.08 -14.77 -5.92
N PRO A 91 1.12 -15.25 -4.67
CA PRO A 91 -0.06 -15.76 -3.98
C PRO A 91 -1.01 -14.58 -3.73
N GLY A 92 -2.09 -14.54 -4.49
CA GLY A 92 -3.11 -13.48 -4.43
C GLY A 92 -3.76 -13.33 -3.06
N PRO A 93 -4.75 -12.42 -2.91
CA PRO A 93 -5.43 -12.23 -1.63
C PRO A 93 -6.17 -13.52 -1.21
N VAL A 94 -5.75 -14.10 -0.10
CA VAL A 94 -6.32 -15.29 0.54
C VAL A 94 -7.00 -14.86 1.84
N VAL A 95 -8.23 -15.31 2.03
CA VAL A 95 -9.01 -15.02 3.24
C VAL A 95 -8.77 -16.09 4.32
N ILE A 96 -8.29 -15.62 5.47
CA ILE A 96 -8.03 -16.40 6.69
C ILE A 96 -8.88 -15.81 7.82
N GLY A 97 -10.10 -16.33 7.99
CA GLY A 97 -11.06 -15.76 8.93
C GLY A 97 -11.40 -14.32 8.56
N ALA A 98 -11.08 -13.37 9.44
CA ALA A 98 -11.24 -11.92 9.22
C ALA A 98 -10.05 -11.26 8.48
N TRP A 99 -8.99 -12.02 8.23
CA TRP A 99 -7.75 -11.52 7.63
C TRP A 99 -7.72 -11.76 6.12
N THR A 100 -7.27 -10.76 5.38
CA THR A 100 -6.93 -10.91 3.96
C THR A 100 -5.42 -10.84 3.83
N CYS A 101 -4.80 -11.95 3.44
CA CYS A 101 -3.36 -12.13 3.32
C CYS A 101 -2.95 -12.21 1.85
N GLY A 102 -1.84 -11.58 1.48
CA GLY A 102 -1.30 -11.69 0.13
C GLY A 102 0.15 -11.26 0.04
N SER A 103 0.82 -11.77 -0.98
CA SER A 103 2.13 -11.28 -1.42
C SER A 103 2.04 -10.90 -2.89
N GLY A 104 2.68 -9.79 -3.24
CA GLY A 104 2.84 -9.41 -4.63
C GLY A 104 3.74 -10.37 -5.42
N PRO A 105 3.84 -10.18 -6.75
CA PRO A 105 4.78 -10.88 -7.61
C PRO A 105 6.22 -10.74 -7.08
N ASN A 106 6.85 -11.86 -6.69
CA ASN A 106 8.21 -11.88 -6.12
C ASN A 106 8.39 -11.03 -4.84
N ASP A 107 7.31 -10.69 -4.14
CA ASP A 107 7.42 -9.90 -2.93
C ASP A 107 8.02 -10.76 -1.80
N PRO A 108 9.13 -10.33 -1.17
CA PRO A 108 9.72 -11.05 -0.04
C PRO A 108 8.87 -10.91 1.23
N VAL A 109 7.84 -10.05 1.20
CA VAL A 109 6.92 -9.78 2.29
C VAL A 109 5.53 -10.36 1.98
N THR A 110 4.99 -11.07 2.94
CA THR A 110 3.56 -11.39 3.02
C THR A 110 2.90 -10.39 3.94
N SER A 111 1.85 -9.74 3.47
CA SER A 111 1.05 -8.82 4.28
C SER A 111 -0.33 -9.42 4.51
N CYS A 112 -0.81 -9.38 5.75
CA CYS A 112 -2.18 -9.70 6.11
C CYS A 112 -2.80 -8.46 6.75
N SER A 113 -4.00 -8.08 6.32
CA SER A 113 -4.71 -6.94 6.91
C SER A 113 -6.18 -7.28 7.14
N THR A 114 -6.80 -6.58 8.10
CA THR A 114 -8.25 -6.61 8.34
C THR A 114 -8.85 -5.24 8.05
N GLU A 115 -10.17 -5.16 7.91
CA GLU A 115 -10.88 -3.88 7.76
C GLU A 115 -10.72 -2.97 9.01
N ASP A 116 -10.46 -3.56 10.18
CA ASP A 116 -10.24 -2.86 11.45
C ASP A 116 -8.83 -2.25 11.60
N GLU A 117 -8.11 -2.02 10.49
CA GLU A 117 -6.75 -1.45 10.44
C GLU A 117 -5.68 -2.31 11.15
N ARG A 118 -6.00 -3.54 11.56
CA ARG A 118 -5.00 -4.49 12.05
C ARG A 118 -4.20 -5.06 10.88
N GLN A 119 -2.88 -5.15 11.05
CA GLN A 119 -1.96 -5.62 10.02
C GLN A 119 -0.91 -6.56 10.60
N ILE A 120 -0.51 -7.54 9.80
CA ILE A 120 0.59 -8.46 10.08
C ILE A 120 1.48 -8.45 8.84
N GLU A 121 2.78 -8.35 9.05
CA GLU A 121 3.78 -8.49 8.00
C GLU A 121 4.65 -9.72 8.29
N ALA A 122 5.02 -10.45 7.25
CA ALA A 122 5.92 -11.58 7.33
C ALA A 122 7.02 -11.42 6.28
N THR A 123 8.26 -11.20 6.70
CA THR A 123 9.39 -11.05 5.77
C THR A 123 10.20 -12.34 5.72
N ARG A 124 10.45 -12.84 4.51
CA ARG A 124 11.32 -14.01 4.31
C ARG A 124 12.74 -13.71 4.81
N SER A 125 13.27 -14.62 5.63
CA SER A 125 14.61 -14.55 6.23
C SER A 125 15.52 -15.68 5.76
#